data_AF-X1FVT0-F1
#
_entry.id   AF-X1FVT0-F1
#
_cell.length_a   1.000
_cell.length_b   1.000
_cell.length_c   1.000
_cell.angle_alpha   90.00
_cell.angle_beta   90.00
_cell.angle_gamma   90.00
#
_symmetry.space_group_name_H-M   'P 1'
#
loop_
_entity.id
_entity.type
_entity.pdbx_description
1 polymer ?
#
loop_
_entity_poly.entity_id
_entity_poly.type
_entity_poly.pdbx_seq_one_letter_code
_entity_poly.pdbx_strand_id
1 'polypeptide(L)'
;MAANSGAKFRFPARALGALALAGAVAVASAAAADPIDVALVEGLTGSSPGVEYMDYVRAGQVIRLGPHQTIELSYMSSCLRETITGGTVTIG
;
A
#
# COMPACT_ATOMS: atom_id res chain seq x y z
N MET A 1 -72.51 -24.19 -36.58
CA MET A 1 -71.46 -24.94 -35.86
C MET A 1 -70.12 -24.28 -36.08
N ALA A 2 -69.52 -23.70 -35.03
CA ALA A 2 -68.07 -23.63 -34.78
C ALA A 2 -67.90 -22.94 -33.41
N ALA A 3 -67.60 -23.73 -32.38
CA ALA A 3 -67.24 -23.25 -31.05
C ALA A 3 -65.80 -22.76 -31.08
N ASN A 4 -65.51 -21.57 -30.54
CA ASN A 4 -64.14 -21.12 -30.33
C ASN A 4 -63.84 -21.02 -28.83
N SER A 5 -62.80 -21.73 -28.44
CA SER A 5 -62.38 -22.03 -27.07
C SER A 5 -61.29 -21.09 -26.59
N GLY A 6 -61.28 -20.88 -25.27
CA GLY A 6 -60.07 -20.66 -24.48
C GLY A 6 -59.71 -19.20 -24.24
N ALA A 7 -59.16 -18.80 -23.10
CA ALA A 7 -59.03 -19.42 -21.79
C ALA A 7 -58.84 -18.24 -20.81
N LYS A 8 -59.63 -18.17 -19.75
CA LYS A 8 -59.55 -17.09 -18.74
C LYS A 8 -58.38 -17.38 -17.80
N PHE A 9 -57.24 -16.71 -17.96
CA PHE A 9 -56.18 -16.74 -16.96
C PHE A 9 -56.51 -15.76 -15.83
N ARG A 10 -57.02 -16.29 -14.72
CA ARG A 10 -57.26 -15.55 -13.48
C ARG A 10 -55.92 -15.32 -12.78
N PHE A 11 -55.53 -14.07 -12.61
CA PHE A 11 -54.41 -13.67 -11.77
C PHE A 11 -54.68 -14.02 -10.29
N PRO A 12 -53.83 -14.82 -9.61
CA PRO A 12 -53.79 -14.79 -8.17
C PRO A 12 -52.83 -13.69 -7.73
N ALA A 13 -53.37 -12.74 -6.99
CA ALA A 13 -52.64 -11.77 -6.21
C ALA A 13 -51.74 -12.49 -5.20
N ARG A 14 -50.43 -12.19 -5.26
CA ARG A 14 -49.41 -12.19 -4.18
C ARG A 14 -48.05 -12.60 -4.76
N ALA A 15 -47.28 -11.59 -5.15
CA ALA A 15 -45.83 -11.70 -5.13
C ALA A 15 -45.29 -10.33 -4.73
N LEU A 16 -44.84 -10.22 -3.48
CA LEU A 16 -43.96 -9.14 -3.05
C LEU A 16 -42.74 -9.17 -3.97
N GLY A 17 -42.54 -8.11 -4.76
CA GLY A 17 -41.44 -8.00 -5.70
C GLY A 17 -40.96 -6.57 -5.77
N ALA A 18 -40.46 -6.04 -4.65
CA ALA A 18 -39.71 -4.80 -4.63
C ALA A 18 -38.38 -5.02 -5.38
N LEU A 19 -38.27 -4.52 -6.60
CA LEU A 19 -37.00 -4.48 -7.34
C LEU A 19 -36.47 -3.04 -7.33
N ALA A 20 -36.01 -2.61 -6.15
CA ALA A 20 -35.18 -1.41 -6.02
C ALA A 20 -33.76 -1.77 -6.47
N LEU A 21 -33.43 -1.45 -7.72
CA LEU A 21 -32.07 -1.63 -8.24
C LEU A 21 -31.20 -0.46 -7.75
N ALA A 22 -30.70 -0.59 -6.51
CA ALA A 22 -29.74 0.33 -5.92
C ALA A 22 -28.41 0.23 -6.70
N GLY A 23 -28.02 1.33 -7.37
CA GLY A 23 -26.74 1.45 -8.04
C GLY A 23 -25.59 1.42 -7.01
N ALA A 24 -24.82 0.34 -7.02
CA ALA A 24 -23.62 0.23 -6.21
C ALA A 24 -22.54 1.19 -6.75
N VAL A 25 -22.27 2.27 -6.03
CA VAL A 25 -21.11 3.12 -6.27
C VAL A 25 -19.88 2.35 -5.81
N ALA A 26 -19.10 1.83 -6.76
CA ALA A 26 -17.81 1.22 -6.47
C ALA A 26 -16.82 2.34 -6.10
N VAL A 27 -16.55 2.52 -4.81
CA VAL A 27 -15.45 3.37 -4.33
C VAL A 27 -14.15 2.58 -4.58
N ALA A 28 -13.42 2.95 -5.63
CA ALA A 28 -12.05 2.48 -5.80
C ALA A 28 -11.18 3.12 -4.72
N SER A 29 -10.80 2.35 -3.70
CA SER A 29 -9.79 2.78 -2.74
C SER A 29 -8.42 2.76 -3.42
N ALA A 30 -7.77 3.92 -3.54
CA ALA A 30 -6.35 3.95 -3.86
C ALA A 30 -5.60 3.33 -2.67
N ALA A 31 -5.01 2.15 -2.87
CA ALA A 31 -4.08 1.61 -1.89
C ALA A 31 -2.85 2.50 -1.90
N ALA A 32 -2.64 3.28 -0.84
CA ALA A 32 -1.35 3.90 -0.59
C ALA A 32 -0.34 2.75 -0.44
N ALA A 33 0.69 2.73 -1.30
CA ALA A 33 1.79 1.81 -1.10
C ALA A 33 2.45 2.14 0.24
N ASP A 34 2.60 1.16 1.11
CA ASP A 34 3.39 1.33 2.33
C ASP A 34 4.81 1.79 1.95
N PRO A 35 5.45 2.64 2.77
CA PRO A 35 6.81 3.10 2.51
C PRO A 35 7.75 1.90 2.30
N ILE A 36 8.40 1.84 1.15
CA ILE A 36 9.28 0.73 0.77
C ILE A 36 10.62 0.93 1.46
N ASP A 37 11.04 -0.07 2.22
CA ASP A 37 12.39 -0.15 2.76
C ASP A 37 13.38 -0.39 1.60
N VAL A 38 14.39 0.48 1.47
CA VAL A 38 15.30 0.49 0.30
C VAL A 38 16.72 0.07 0.63
N ALA A 39 17.14 0.25 1.89
CA ALA A 39 18.47 -0.15 2.35
C ALA A 39 18.43 -0.68 3.79
N LEU A 40 19.44 -1.49 4.13
CA LEU A 40 19.70 -2.00 5.47
C LEU A 40 20.97 -1.37 6.03
N VAL A 41 20.93 -0.96 7.30
CA VAL A 41 22.09 -0.43 8.00
C VAL A 41 22.99 -1.57 8.46
N GLU A 42 24.11 -1.76 7.78
CA GLU A 42 25.11 -2.82 8.06
C GLU A 42 26.27 -2.30 8.91
N GLY A 43 26.21 -1.05 9.36
CA GLY A 43 27.24 -0.46 10.20
C GLY A 43 26.87 0.94 10.63
N LEU A 44 27.07 1.25 11.91
CA LEU A 44 26.89 2.59 12.45
C LEU A 44 27.90 2.80 13.57
N THR A 45 28.73 3.83 13.48
CA THR A 45 29.59 4.23 14.60
C THR A 45 28.83 5.17 15.54
N GLY A 46 28.93 4.98 16.85
CA GLY A 46 28.16 5.78 17.81
C GLY A 46 26.64 5.62 17.64
N SER A 47 25.88 6.66 17.97
CA SER A 47 24.40 6.65 17.88
C SER A 47 23.92 7.79 16.98
N SER A 48 22.94 7.50 16.12
CA SER A 48 22.23 8.50 15.33
C SER A 48 20.74 8.43 15.69
N PRO A 49 20.05 9.55 15.93
CA PRO A 49 18.62 9.52 16.24
C PRO A 49 17.82 8.85 15.13
N GLY A 50 16.97 7.88 15.50
CA GLY A 50 16.03 7.25 14.57
C GLY A 50 16.64 6.24 13.60
N VAL A 51 17.86 5.75 13.87
CA VAL A 51 18.46 4.63 13.13
C VAL A 51 19.47 3.87 13.98
N GLU A 52 19.40 2.56 13.94
CA GLU A 52 20.31 1.62 14.60
C GLU A 52 20.91 0.61 13.61
N TYR A 53 21.88 -0.17 14.10
CA TYR A 53 22.44 -1.29 13.34
C TYR A 53 21.35 -2.32 13.02
N MET A 54 21.29 -2.77 11.76
CA MET A 54 20.26 -3.62 11.17
C MET A 54 18.88 -3.00 11.00
N ASP A 55 18.74 -1.67 11.13
CA ASP A 55 17.49 -1.02 10.76
C ASP A 55 17.32 -0.97 9.24
N TYR A 56 16.08 -1.15 8.82
CA TYR A 56 15.67 -0.84 7.46
C TYR A 56 15.37 0.65 7.33
N VAL A 57 15.91 1.26 6.29
CA VAL A 57 15.70 2.69 6.00
C VAL A 57 14.91 2.87 4.70
N ARG A 58 14.09 3.91 4.69
CA ARG A 58 13.11 4.18 3.62
C ARG A 58 13.59 5.30 2.71
N ALA A 59 13.17 5.28 1.46
CA ALA A 59 13.40 6.40 0.55
C ALA A 59 12.86 7.71 1.14
N GLY A 60 13.65 8.78 1.07
CA GLY A 60 13.35 10.09 1.65
C GLY A 60 13.65 10.23 3.14
N GLN A 61 14.07 9.16 3.84
CA GLN A 61 14.50 9.25 5.24
C GLN A 61 15.77 10.11 5.34
N VAL A 62 15.81 10.98 6.35
CA VAL A 62 16.95 11.86 6.63
C VAL A 62 17.67 11.39 7.89
N ILE A 63 18.96 11.10 7.77
CA ILE A 63 19.82 10.62 8.84
C ILE A 63 20.89 11.68 9.12
N ARG A 64 21.07 12.04 10.39
CA ARG A 64 22.05 13.06 10.81
C ARG A 64 23.25 12.39 11.45
N LEU A 65 24.40 12.53 10.82
CA LEU A 65 25.66 11.95 11.27
C LEU A 65 26.55 13.02 11.92
N GLY A 66 27.18 12.67 13.04
CA GLY A 66 28.26 13.49 13.61
C GLY A 66 29.48 13.60 12.68
N PRO A 67 30.39 14.59 12.86
CA PRO A 67 31.50 14.86 11.93
C PRO A 67 32.44 13.68 11.62
N HIS A 68 32.49 12.69 12.50
CA HIS A 68 33.31 11.48 12.35
C HIS A 68 32.49 10.20 12.43
N GLN A 69 31.16 10.34 12.45
CA GLN A 69 30.26 9.20 12.44
C GLN A 69 30.17 8.64 11.04
N THR A 70 30.12 7.32 10.96
CA THR A 70 30.02 6.55 9.73
C THR A 70 28.77 5.71 9.76
N ILE A 71 28.10 5.60 8.62
CA ILE A 71 27.02 4.65 8.37
C ILE A 71 27.38 3.81 7.16
N GLU A 72 27.06 2.53 7.22
CA GLU A 72 27.17 1.59 6.12
C GLU A 72 25.77 1.13 5.71
N LEU A 73 25.45 1.30 4.43
CA LEU A 73 24.14 1.00 3.85
C LEU A 73 24.29 -0.07 2.78
N SER A 74 23.46 -1.11 2.83
CA SER A 74 23.31 -2.09 1.75
C SER A 74 21.97 -1.89 1.06
N TYR A 75 22.01 -1.46 -0.20
CA TYR A 75 20.82 -1.20 -1.00
C TYR A 75 20.25 -2.50 -1.57
N MET A 76 18.98 -2.74 -1.26
CA MET A 76 18.28 -3.99 -1.57
C MET A 76 18.11 -4.22 -3.08
N SER A 77 17.90 -3.14 -3.84
CA SER A 77 17.59 -3.20 -5.27
C SER A 77 18.83 -3.28 -6.17
N SER A 78 19.98 -2.83 -5.69
CA SER A 78 21.18 -2.64 -6.50
C SER A 78 22.38 -3.47 -6.04
N CYS A 79 22.28 -4.16 -4.90
CA CYS A 79 23.40 -4.84 -4.24
C CYS A 79 24.60 -3.92 -3.96
N LEU A 80 24.39 -2.59 -4.02
CA LEU A 80 25.41 -1.61 -3.74
C LEU A 80 25.57 -1.48 -2.22
N ARG A 81 26.82 -1.34 -1.80
CA ARG A 81 27.18 -1.02 -0.43
C ARG A 81 27.84 0.33 -0.39
N GLU A 82 27.28 1.24 0.40
CA GLU A 82 27.73 2.61 0.51
C GLU A 82 28.20 2.87 1.94
N THR A 83 29.33 3.56 2.07
CA THR A 83 29.83 4.04 3.36
C THR A 83 29.89 5.56 3.34
N ILE A 84 29.19 6.19 4.27
CA ILE A 84 29.07 7.64 4.34
C ILE A 84 29.65 8.12 5.67
N THR A 85 30.43 9.19 5.65
CA THR A 85 31.05 9.80 6.84
C THR A 85 30.53 11.21 7.06
N GLY A 86 29.83 11.42 8.18
CA GLY A 86 29.34 12.71 8.65
C GLY A 86 28.28 13.38 7.78
N GLY A 87 27.72 14.46 8.31
CA GLY A 87 26.78 15.32 7.59
C GLY A 87 25.32 14.87 7.67
N THR A 88 24.53 15.25 6.68
CA THR A 88 23.10 14.90 6.56
C THR A 88 22.91 14.01 5.35
N VAL A 89 22.47 12.78 5.58
CA VAL A 89 22.22 11.78 4.56
C VAL A 89 20.74 11.74 4.25
N THR A 90 20.37 11.79 2.97
CA THR A 90 19.01 11.55 2.50
C THR A 90 18.99 10.27 1.69
N ILE A 91 18.18 9.31 2.10
CA ILE A 91 18.09 7.99 1.46
C ILE A 91 17.30 8.09 0.16
N GLY A 92 17.75 7.42 -0.91
CA GLY A 92 17.15 7.45 -2.25
C GLY A 92 17.16 6.11 -2.96
#